data_AF-A0A1H5PGK1-F1
#
_entry.id   AF-A0A1H5PGK1-F1
#
_cell.length_a   1.000
_cell.length_b   1.000
_cell.length_c   1.000
_cell.angle_alpha   90.00
_cell.angle_beta   90.00
_cell.angle_gamma   90.00
#
_symmetry.space_group_name_H-M   'P 1'
#
loop_
_entity.id
_entity.type
_entity.pdbx_description
1 polymer ?
#
loop_
_entity_poly.entity_id
_entity_poly.type
_entity_poly.pdbx_seq_one_letter_code
_entity_poly.pdbx_strand_id
1 'polypeptide(L)'
;MKRNAAFSDGLIVVGNQGNRQLSEVGLEKLGITEYTDIVEATPRNTAPAIAFAAFAAQPEDILLVTPADHIIKEGPEYSMAVQKAIDLAKQDNLVTFGIQPTKPETGFGYIEYRENEVLSFREKPDLKTAENFIATGNFLWNSGMFCFKARVFLEELKKYTPEVYQKSLEAFEAAKDHHLEETSSLEIPSISVDYAVMEKSDRIKVVPSAFEWSDMGSFEAVYDYLKEQGHAVDEFGNMVIGSDSFTAFIGLKNSILVFTEDANLVLQKEASQDVKNIYQKLEQEKSLLIN
;
A
#
# COMPACT_ATOMS: atom_id res chain seq x y z
N MET A 1 -2.32 5.24 -11.65
CA MET A 1 -3.12 4.99 -12.87
C MET A 1 -2.34 5.22 -14.15
N LYS A 2 -2.10 6.48 -14.57
CA LYS A 2 -1.41 6.79 -15.84
C LYS A 2 -0.06 6.08 -16.00
N ARG A 3 0.77 6.05 -14.95
CA ARG A 3 2.04 5.29 -14.91
C ARG A 3 1.94 3.82 -15.37
N ASN A 4 0.82 3.16 -15.10
CA ASN A 4 0.65 1.73 -15.37
C ASN A 4 -0.02 1.46 -16.72
N ALA A 5 -0.63 2.46 -17.34
CA ALA A 5 -1.42 2.29 -18.56
C ALA A 5 -0.61 1.70 -19.73
N ALA A 6 0.70 1.93 -19.76
CA ALA A 6 1.59 1.35 -20.77
C ALA A 6 1.84 -0.16 -20.58
N PHE A 7 1.47 -0.74 -19.43
CA PHE A 7 1.72 -2.13 -19.05
C PHE A 7 0.44 -2.93 -18.81
N SER A 8 -0.74 -2.32 -18.95
CA SER A 8 -2.02 -2.92 -18.57
C SER A 8 -3.05 -2.78 -19.69
N ASP A 9 -3.69 -3.89 -20.06
CA ASP A 9 -4.81 -3.90 -21.02
C ASP A 9 -6.15 -3.52 -20.38
N GLY A 10 -6.22 -3.53 -19.05
CA GLY A 10 -7.43 -3.21 -18.29
C GLY A 10 -7.11 -2.74 -16.87
N LEU A 11 -8.15 -2.28 -16.18
CA LEU A 11 -8.05 -1.75 -14.83
C LEU A 11 -9.13 -2.38 -13.95
N ILE A 12 -8.72 -2.88 -12.78
CA ILE A 12 -9.61 -3.31 -11.71
C ILE A 12 -9.36 -2.39 -10.51
N VAL A 13 -10.42 -1.80 -9.99
CA VAL A 13 -10.41 -1.03 -8.76
C VAL A 13 -11.13 -1.83 -7.69
N VAL A 14 -10.44 -2.10 -6.58
CA VAL A 14 -11.03 -2.74 -5.40
C VAL A 14 -10.97 -1.75 -4.26
N GLY A 15 -12.13 -1.45 -3.67
CA GLY A 15 -12.18 -0.49 -2.58
C GLY A 15 -13.46 -0.56 -1.77
N ASN A 16 -13.44 0.04 -0.58
CA ASN A 16 -14.60 0.09 0.28
C ASN A 16 -15.70 1.01 -0.27
N GLN A 17 -16.96 0.63 -0.06
CA GLN A 17 -18.14 1.42 -0.44
C GLN A 17 -18.09 2.88 0.06
N GLY A 18 -17.51 3.14 1.24
CA GLY A 18 -17.36 4.48 1.80
C GLY A 18 -16.42 5.39 1.00
N ASN A 19 -15.47 4.81 0.25
CA ASN A 19 -14.47 5.54 -0.55
C ASN A 19 -14.74 5.46 -2.06
N ARG A 20 -15.82 4.79 -2.48
CA ARG A 20 -16.11 4.53 -3.89
C ARG A 20 -16.25 5.83 -4.69
N GLN A 21 -17.02 6.78 -4.19
CA GLN A 21 -17.25 8.07 -4.86
C GLN A 21 -15.94 8.86 -5.05
N LEU A 22 -15.00 8.78 -4.10
CA LEU A 22 -13.69 9.43 -4.23
C LEU A 22 -12.90 8.81 -5.39
N SER A 23 -12.97 7.48 -5.52
CA SER A 23 -12.32 6.75 -6.61
C SER A 23 -12.94 7.10 -7.97
N GLU A 24 -14.27 7.08 -8.08
CA GLU A 24 -15.02 7.45 -9.29
C GLU A 24 -14.65 8.87 -9.76
N VAL A 25 -14.74 9.87 -8.88
CA VAL A 25 -14.39 11.26 -9.19
C VAL A 25 -12.90 11.39 -9.59
N GLY A 26 -12.02 10.64 -8.94
CA GLY A 26 -10.60 10.59 -9.28
C GLY A 26 -10.35 10.05 -10.68
N LEU A 27 -11.03 8.97 -11.05
CA LEU A 27 -10.93 8.31 -12.36
C LEU A 27 -11.51 9.18 -13.47
N GLU A 28 -12.68 9.78 -13.25
CA GLU A 28 -13.32 10.70 -14.20
C GLU A 28 -12.43 11.90 -14.52
N LYS A 29 -11.79 12.51 -13.51
CA LYS A 29 -10.82 13.59 -13.71
C LYS A 29 -9.62 13.18 -14.55
N LEU A 30 -9.27 11.89 -14.53
CA LEU A 30 -8.20 11.33 -15.35
C LEU A 30 -8.66 10.88 -16.74
N GLY A 31 -9.96 10.97 -17.04
CA GLY A 31 -10.57 10.51 -18.28
C GLY A 31 -10.68 8.99 -18.38
N ILE A 32 -10.66 8.27 -17.26
CA ILE A 32 -10.76 6.81 -17.20
C ILE A 32 -12.21 6.45 -16.91
N THR A 33 -12.90 5.89 -17.89
CA THR A 33 -14.32 5.51 -17.79
C THR A 33 -14.56 4.00 -17.90
N GLU A 34 -13.57 3.24 -18.37
CA GLU A 34 -13.66 1.79 -18.51
C GLU A 34 -12.75 1.12 -17.48
N TYR A 35 -13.36 0.50 -16.46
CA TYR A 35 -12.69 -0.28 -15.43
C TYR A 35 -13.68 -1.24 -14.77
N THR A 36 -13.18 -2.32 -14.19
CA THR A 36 -13.96 -3.19 -13.31
C THR A 36 -13.94 -2.60 -11.90
N ASP A 37 -15.12 -2.32 -11.36
CA ASP A 37 -15.29 -1.77 -10.03
C ASP A 37 -15.75 -2.88 -9.07
N ILE A 38 -14.92 -3.24 -8.10
CA ILE A 38 -15.23 -4.22 -7.06
C ILE A 38 -15.38 -3.47 -5.74
N VAL A 39 -16.60 -3.50 -5.20
CA VAL A 39 -16.98 -2.70 -4.04
C VAL A 39 -17.06 -3.58 -2.80
N GLU A 40 -16.15 -3.37 -1.86
CA GLU A 40 -16.14 -4.04 -0.56
C GLU A 40 -17.13 -3.37 0.41
N ALA A 41 -18.05 -4.14 0.98
CA ALA A 41 -18.94 -3.63 2.03
C ALA A 41 -18.18 -3.28 3.31
N THR A 42 -17.22 -4.12 3.70
CA THR A 42 -16.42 -3.97 4.93
C THR A 42 -14.96 -4.33 4.62
N PRO A 43 -13.98 -3.57 5.12
CA PRO A 43 -12.57 -3.82 4.82
C PRO A 43 -12.10 -5.14 5.44
N ARG A 44 -11.45 -5.99 4.64
CA ARG A 44 -10.89 -7.29 5.08
C ARG A 44 -9.38 -7.42 4.83
N ASN A 45 -8.70 -6.28 4.70
CA ASN A 45 -7.26 -6.19 4.43
C ASN A 45 -6.91 -6.70 3.02
N THR A 46 -5.63 -6.80 2.68
CA THR A 46 -5.19 -6.90 1.27
C THR A 46 -5.35 -8.28 0.64
N ALA A 47 -5.34 -9.39 1.41
CA ALA A 47 -5.46 -10.71 0.79
C ALA A 47 -6.84 -10.94 0.14
N PRO A 48 -7.97 -10.65 0.81
CA PRO A 48 -9.30 -10.72 0.19
C PRO A 48 -9.47 -9.76 -0.99
N ALA A 49 -9.00 -8.52 -0.86
CA ALA A 49 -9.11 -7.52 -1.93
C ALA A 49 -8.44 -7.99 -3.23
N ILE A 50 -7.22 -8.55 -3.12
CA ILE A 50 -6.50 -9.12 -4.26
C ILE A 50 -7.20 -10.38 -4.78
N ALA A 51 -7.78 -11.20 -3.90
CA ALA A 51 -8.54 -12.38 -4.32
C ALA A 51 -9.75 -12.00 -5.18
N PHE A 52 -10.51 -10.95 -4.81
CA PHE A 52 -11.63 -10.47 -5.62
C PHE A 52 -11.19 -10.01 -7.01
N ALA A 53 -10.09 -9.26 -7.10
CA ALA A 53 -9.51 -8.87 -8.38
C ALA A 53 -9.09 -10.10 -9.21
N ALA A 54 -8.50 -11.11 -8.57
CA ALA A 54 -8.10 -12.35 -9.23
C ALA A 54 -9.29 -13.22 -9.67
N PHE A 55 -10.41 -13.21 -8.95
CA PHE A 55 -11.65 -13.88 -9.39
C PHE A 55 -12.32 -13.17 -10.57
N ALA A 56 -12.16 -11.85 -10.69
CA ALA A 56 -12.70 -11.07 -11.81
C ALA A 56 -11.85 -11.17 -13.09
N ALA A 57 -10.56 -11.51 -12.97
CA ALA A 57 -9.64 -11.65 -14.09
C ALA A 57 -9.66 -13.06 -14.73
N GLN A 58 -9.11 -13.20 -15.94
CA GLN A 58 -8.89 -14.53 -16.50
C GLN A 58 -7.73 -15.25 -15.78
N PRO A 59 -7.75 -16.59 -15.69
CA PRO A 59 -6.74 -17.34 -14.95
C PRO A 59 -5.27 -17.03 -15.33
N GLU A 60 -5.00 -16.79 -16.61
CA GLU A 60 -3.64 -16.50 -17.10
C GLU A 60 -3.32 -15.00 -17.20
N ASP A 61 -4.26 -14.11 -16.85
CA ASP A 61 -3.99 -12.67 -16.79
C ASP A 61 -2.96 -12.39 -15.70
N ILE A 62 -2.02 -11.49 -16.00
CA ILE A 62 -1.04 -11.00 -15.04
C ILE A 62 -1.60 -9.76 -14.35
N LEU A 63 -1.75 -9.85 -13.04
CA LEU A 63 -2.20 -8.75 -12.20
C LEU A 63 -0.98 -7.99 -11.69
N LEU A 64 -0.89 -6.70 -12.04
CA LEU A 64 0.01 -5.74 -11.41
C LEU A 64 -0.75 -5.04 -10.28
N VAL A 65 -0.57 -5.52 -9.05
CA VAL A 65 -1.25 -5.01 -7.86
C VAL A 65 -0.47 -3.80 -7.32
N THR A 66 -1.13 -2.64 -7.27
CA THR A 66 -0.54 -1.40 -6.74
C THR A 66 -1.47 -0.73 -5.74
N PRO A 67 -0.99 -0.42 -4.52
CA PRO A 67 -1.73 0.43 -3.59
C PRO A 67 -2.00 1.82 -4.18
N ALA A 68 -3.17 2.37 -3.88
CA ALA A 68 -3.67 3.61 -4.47
C ALA A 68 -3.05 4.88 -3.85
N ASP A 69 -2.48 4.75 -2.66
CA ASP A 69 -1.91 5.79 -1.80
C ASP A 69 -0.39 5.96 -1.97
N HIS A 70 0.26 5.14 -2.81
CA HIS A 70 1.69 5.27 -3.07
C HIS A 70 2.03 6.38 -4.07
N ILE A 71 3.01 7.20 -3.70
CA ILE A 71 3.69 8.11 -4.62
C ILE A 71 4.86 7.38 -5.25
N ILE A 72 4.82 7.31 -6.57
CA ILE A 72 5.87 6.70 -7.39
C ILE A 72 6.14 7.65 -8.53
N LYS A 73 7.40 8.05 -8.68
CA LYS A 73 7.81 8.88 -9.80
C LYS A 73 7.93 8.04 -11.05
N GLU A 74 7.29 8.52 -12.11
CA GLU A 74 7.37 7.89 -13.42
C GLU A 74 8.79 8.05 -13.98
N GLY A 75 9.31 6.98 -14.59
CA GLY A 75 10.65 6.99 -15.16
C GLY A 75 11.07 5.65 -15.76
N PRO A 76 12.24 5.62 -16.42
CA PRO A 76 12.82 4.39 -16.98
C PRO A 76 13.00 3.29 -15.93
N GLU A 77 13.40 3.64 -14.71
CA GLU A 77 13.66 2.70 -13.61
C GLU A 77 12.37 1.96 -13.20
N TYR A 78 11.25 2.69 -13.09
CA TYR A 78 9.95 2.09 -12.81
C TYR A 78 9.52 1.16 -13.94
N SER A 79 9.64 1.62 -15.18
CA SER A 79 9.25 0.87 -16.37
C SER A 79 10.03 -0.45 -16.50
N MET A 80 11.34 -0.40 -16.25
CA MET A 80 12.20 -1.58 -16.25
C MET A 80 11.83 -2.55 -15.12
N ALA A 81 11.52 -2.04 -13.93
CA ALA A 81 11.11 -2.87 -12.80
C ALA A 81 9.79 -3.60 -13.09
N VAL A 82 8.78 -2.89 -13.61
CA VAL A 82 7.48 -3.48 -13.98
C VAL A 82 7.65 -4.54 -15.08
N GLN A 83 8.44 -4.25 -16.12
CA GLN A 83 8.68 -5.22 -17.19
C GLN A 83 9.37 -6.49 -16.67
N LYS A 84 10.38 -6.34 -15.82
CA LYS A 84 11.06 -7.48 -15.18
C LYS A 84 10.11 -8.29 -14.30
N ALA A 85 9.21 -7.62 -13.58
CA ALA A 85 8.21 -8.29 -12.75
C ALA A 85 7.23 -9.09 -13.60
N ILE A 86 6.75 -8.52 -14.71
CA ILE A 86 5.90 -9.22 -15.68
C ILE A 86 6.60 -10.48 -16.23
N ASP A 87 7.88 -10.38 -16.59
CA ASP A 87 8.62 -11.51 -17.15
C ASP A 87 8.89 -12.63 -16.12
N LEU A 88 9.03 -12.30 -14.85
CA LEU A 88 9.08 -13.27 -13.76
C LEU A 88 7.70 -13.88 -13.47
N ALA A 89 6.62 -13.10 -13.51
CA ALA A 89 5.25 -13.55 -13.31
C ALA A 89 4.80 -14.53 -14.42
N LYS A 90 5.25 -14.35 -15.66
CA LYS A 90 5.02 -15.30 -16.77
C LYS A 90 5.55 -16.71 -16.48
N GLN A 91 6.53 -16.83 -15.58
CA GLN A 91 7.13 -18.09 -15.14
C GLN A 91 6.46 -18.65 -13.88
N ASP A 92 5.21 -18.26 -13.62
CA ASP A 92 4.38 -18.68 -12.48
C ASP A 92 4.96 -18.33 -11.09
N ASN A 93 5.75 -17.25 -11.02
CA ASN A 93 6.24 -16.69 -9.74
C ASN A 93 5.25 -15.67 -9.14
N LEU A 94 5.31 -15.51 -7.82
CA LEU A 94 4.71 -14.39 -7.10
C LEU A 94 5.76 -13.29 -6.93
N VAL A 95 5.63 -12.18 -7.65
CA VAL A 95 6.68 -11.16 -7.67
C VAL A 95 6.31 -10.00 -6.74
N THR A 96 7.25 -9.57 -5.90
CA THR A 96 7.18 -8.31 -5.14
C THR A 96 8.25 -7.33 -5.62
N PHE A 97 8.07 -6.04 -5.34
CA PHE A 97 9.05 -5.00 -5.65
C PHE A 97 9.74 -4.57 -4.36
N GLY A 98 11.07 -4.68 -4.34
CA GLY A 98 11.88 -4.29 -3.20
C GLY A 98 12.57 -2.94 -3.46
N ILE A 99 12.34 -1.95 -2.59
CA ILE A 99 12.95 -0.62 -2.70
C ILE A 99 14.25 -0.57 -1.91
N GLN A 100 15.29 0.05 -2.47
CA GLN A 100 16.55 0.26 -1.74
C GLN A 100 16.32 1.14 -0.49
N PRO A 101 16.60 0.65 0.73
CA PRO A 101 16.44 1.44 1.94
C PRO A 101 17.42 2.60 1.98
N THR A 102 16.92 3.79 2.34
CA THR A 102 17.73 5.02 2.49
C THR A 102 17.88 5.45 3.95
N LYS A 103 17.03 4.93 4.85
CA LYS A 103 17.05 5.16 6.30
C LYS A 103 16.53 3.94 7.06
N PRO A 104 16.86 3.75 8.35
CA PRO A 104 16.33 2.63 9.13
C PRO A 104 14.86 2.86 9.51
N GLU A 105 13.96 2.56 8.58
CA GLU A 105 12.52 2.67 8.79
C GLU A 105 12.00 1.45 9.58
N THR A 106 11.23 1.68 10.63
CA THR A 106 10.65 0.62 11.48
C THR A 106 9.19 0.34 11.12
N GLY A 107 8.55 1.22 10.35
CA GLY A 107 7.19 1.04 9.85
C GLY A 107 7.06 0.08 8.66
N PHE A 108 8.17 -0.30 8.01
CA PHE A 108 8.15 -1.11 6.78
C PHE A 108 8.51 -2.57 7.02
N GLY A 109 8.05 -3.43 6.12
CA GLY A 109 8.59 -4.78 5.95
C GLY A 109 9.91 -4.76 5.20
N TYR A 110 10.83 -5.65 5.55
CA TYR A 110 12.12 -5.86 4.88
C TYR A 110 12.18 -7.23 4.20
N ILE A 111 12.82 -7.27 3.05
CA ILE A 111 13.03 -8.44 2.21
C ILE A 111 14.53 -8.69 2.14
N GLU A 112 15.00 -9.77 2.76
CA GLU A 112 16.35 -10.26 2.54
C GLU A 112 16.41 -10.95 1.18
N TYR A 113 17.39 -10.59 0.34
CA TYR A 113 17.41 -11.06 -1.04
C TYR A 113 18.78 -11.47 -1.56
N ARG A 114 18.77 -12.26 -2.63
CA ARG A 114 19.92 -12.54 -3.47
C ARG A 114 19.47 -12.56 -4.93
N GLU A 115 19.97 -11.61 -5.73
CA GLU A 115 19.50 -11.39 -7.09
C GLU A 115 17.98 -11.14 -7.13
N ASN A 116 17.18 -12.13 -7.53
CA ASN A 116 15.72 -12.07 -7.51
C ASN A 116 15.10 -13.04 -6.48
N GLU A 117 15.91 -13.80 -5.75
CA GLU A 117 15.44 -14.74 -4.73
C GLU A 117 15.14 -14.00 -3.43
N VAL A 118 13.99 -14.33 -2.82
CA VAL A 118 13.68 -13.90 -1.46
C VAL A 118 14.20 -14.95 -0.48
N LEU A 119 15.09 -14.53 0.42
CA LEU A 119 15.66 -15.39 1.45
C LEU A 119 14.84 -15.37 2.74
N SER A 120 14.35 -14.19 3.13
CA SER A 120 13.46 -14.03 4.28
C SER A 120 12.67 -12.72 4.24
N PHE A 121 11.49 -12.73 4.87
CA PHE A 121 10.73 -11.52 5.19
C PHE A 121 10.88 -11.15 6.66
N ARG A 122 10.90 -9.85 6.95
CA ARG A 122 11.01 -9.26 8.29
C ARG A 122 10.07 -8.07 8.40
N GLU A 123 8.89 -8.27 8.97
CA GLU A 123 7.92 -7.19 9.15
C GLU A 123 8.28 -6.31 10.35
N LYS A 124 8.36 -4.99 10.13
CA LYS A 124 8.44 -3.94 11.17
C LYS A 124 9.49 -4.21 12.26
N PRO A 125 10.78 -4.29 11.89
CA PRO A 125 11.86 -4.50 12.84
C PRO A 125 12.00 -3.33 13.82
N ASP A 126 12.63 -3.57 14.97
CA ASP A 126 13.11 -2.48 15.82
C ASP A 126 14.23 -1.66 15.13
N LEU A 127 14.47 -0.44 15.61
CA LEU A 127 15.41 0.50 15.00
C LEU A 127 16.81 -0.10 14.83
N LYS A 128 17.32 -0.80 15.84
CA LYS A 128 18.65 -1.42 15.82
C LYS A 128 18.74 -2.51 14.75
N THR A 129 17.66 -3.27 14.58
CA THR A 129 17.57 -4.31 13.57
C THR A 129 17.49 -3.71 12.16
N ALA A 130 16.71 -2.64 11.97
CA ALA A 130 16.67 -1.89 10.72
C ALA A 130 18.04 -1.28 10.34
N GLU A 131 18.77 -0.71 11.31
CA GLU A 131 20.15 -0.22 11.11
C GLU A 131 21.08 -1.35 10.62
N ASN A 132 20.97 -2.53 11.22
CA ASN A 132 21.75 -3.69 10.79
C ASN A 132 21.40 -4.14 9.37
N PHE A 133 20.12 -4.16 9.00
CA PHE A 133 19.68 -4.53 7.64
C PHE A 133 20.25 -3.61 6.57
N ILE A 134 20.36 -2.32 6.86
CA ILE A 134 20.98 -1.35 5.95
C ILE A 134 22.48 -1.57 5.88
N ALA A 135 23.13 -1.82 7.02
CA ALA A 135 24.56 -2.06 7.07
C ALA A 135 24.99 -3.33 6.32
N THR A 136 24.16 -4.39 6.30
CA THR A 136 24.46 -5.61 5.54
C THR A 136 24.26 -5.46 4.04
N GLY A 137 23.41 -4.51 3.61
CA GLY A 137 23.22 -4.15 2.19
C GLY A 137 22.46 -5.18 1.35
N ASN A 138 21.96 -6.26 1.97
CA ASN A 138 21.22 -7.34 1.31
C ASN A 138 19.72 -7.35 1.67
N PHE A 139 19.20 -6.22 2.14
CA PHE A 139 17.77 -6.03 2.44
C PHE A 139 17.15 -4.92 1.59
N LEU A 140 15.89 -5.11 1.24
CA LEU A 140 15.03 -4.15 0.54
C LEU A 140 13.81 -3.85 1.39
N TRP A 141 13.21 -2.66 1.25
CA TRP A 141 11.87 -2.42 1.77
C TRP A 141 10.83 -3.12 0.88
N ASN A 142 9.86 -3.79 1.50
CA ASN A 142 8.69 -4.31 0.81
C ASN A 142 7.79 -3.14 0.39
N SER A 143 7.67 -2.91 -0.91
CA SER A 143 6.86 -1.80 -1.44
C SER A 143 5.36 -2.02 -1.34
N GLY A 144 4.88 -3.22 -0.97
CA GLY A 144 3.46 -3.57 -1.02
C GLY A 144 2.88 -3.70 -2.44
N MET A 145 3.71 -3.58 -3.48
CA MET A 145 3.34 -3.87 -4.87
C MET A 145 3.62 -5.33 -5.21
N PHE A 146 2.75 -5.93 -6.03
CA PHE A 146 2.92 -7.31 -6.45
C PHE A 146 2.63 -7.51 -7.95
N CYS A 147 3.18 -8.56 -8.53
CA CYS A 147 2.92 -8.96 -9.92
C CYS A 147 2.88 -10.48 -10.05
N PHE A 148 1.76 -11.03 -10.51
CA PHE A 148 1.57 -12.48 -10.66
C PHE A 148 0.39 -12.81 -11.56
N LYS A 149 0.30 -14.05 -12.04
CA LYS A 149 -0.91 -14.54 -12.69
C LYS A 149 -2.04 -14.73 -11.68
N ALA A 150 -3.28 -14.40 -12.07
CA ALA A 150 -4.46 -14.57 -11.24
C ALA A 150 -4.59 -16.00 -10.70
N ARG A 151 -4.45 -17.01 -11.57
CA ARG A 151 -4.50 -18.44 -11.19
C ARG A 151 -3.45 -18.79 -10.13
N VAL A 152 -2.20 -18.34 -10.32
CA VAL A 152 -1.08 -18.69 -9.44
C VAL A 152 -1.32 -18.12 -8.03
N PHE A 153 -1.79 -16.87 -7.94
CA PHE A 153 -2.15 -16.28 -6.65
C PHE A 153 -3.27 -17.05 -5.95
N LEU A 154 -4.35 -17.37 -6.68
CA LEU A 154 -5.48 -18.10 -6.13
C LEU A 154 -5.11 -19.53 -5.67
N GLU A 155 -4.23 -20.23 -6.41
CA GLU A 155 -3.68 -21.54 -6.01
C GLU A 155 -2.91 -21.45 -4.68
N GLU A 156 -2.02 -20.46 -4.54
CA GLU A 156 -1.22 -20.28 -3.34
C GLU A 156 -2.06 -19.78 -2.15
N LEU A 157 -3.03 -18.89 -2.38
CA LEU A 157 -3.99 -18.48 -1.36
C LEU A 157 -4.80 -19.66 -0.84
N LYS A 158 -5.31 -20.52 -1.74
CA LYS A 158 -6.04 -21.74 -1.37
C LYS A 158 -5.17 -22.73 -0.60
N LYS A 159 -3.88 -22.84 -0.94
CA LYS A 159 -2.94 -23.72 -0.26
C LYS A 159 -2.61 -23.25 1.15
N TYR A 160 -2.35 -21.97 1.35
CA TYR A 160 -1.79 -21.44 2.60
C TYR A 160 -2.83 -20.83 3.55
N THR A 161 -3.94 -20.34 3.00
CA THR A 161 -5.02 -19.71 3.76
C THR A 161 -6.38 -20.09 3.13
N PRO A 162 -6.74 -21.40 3.14
CA PRO A 162 -7.91 -21.94 2.43
C PRO A 162 -9.24 -21.29 2.86
N GLU A 163 -9.37 -20.90 4.12
CA GLU A 163 -10.57 -20.24 4.63
C GLU A 163 -10.79 -18.87 3.97
N VAL A 164 -9.74 -18.06 3.82
CA VAL A 164 -9.82 -16.77 3.10
C VAL A 164 -10.19 -16.99 1.65
N TYR A 165 -9.55 -17.94 0.97
CA TYR A 165 -9.92 -18.28 -0.41
C TYR A 165 -11.40 -18.65 -0.54
N GLN A 166 -11.88 -19.56 0.32
CA GLN A 166 -13.24 -20.09 0.25
C GLN A 166 -14.29 -19.01 0.57
N LYS A 167 -14.09 -18.25 1.64
CA LYS A 167 -15.01 -17.19 2.05
C LYS A 167 -15.01 -16.00 1.09
N SER A 168 -13.86 -15.64 0.52
CA SER A 168 -13.80 -14.63 -0.53
C SER A 168 -14.50 -15.10 -1.80
N LEU A 169 -14.37 -16.38 -2.19
CA LEU A 169 -15.07 -16.90 -3.36
C LEU A 169 -16.60 -16.90 -3.16
N GLU A 170 -17.08 -17.38 -2.00
CA GLU A 170 -18.50 -17.36 -1.64
C GLU A 170 -19.07 -15.93 -1.68
N ALA A 171 -18.37 -14.97 -1.08
CA ALA A 171 -18.80 -13.57 -1.09
C ALA A 171 -18.79 -12.96 -2.50
N PHE A 172 -17.80 -13.30 -3.33
CA PHE A 172 -17.68 -12.81 -4.70
C PHE A 172 -18.76 -13.38 -5.62
N GLU A 173 -19.08 -14.67 -5.51
CA GLU A 173 -20.15 -15.31 -6.28
C GLU A 173 -21.56 -14.83 -5.87
N ALA A 174 -21.73 -14.46 -4.61
CA ALA A 174 -22.97 -13.88 -4.09
C ALA A 174 -23.12 -12.37 -4.42
N ALA A 175 -22.06 -11.72 -4.90
CA ALA A 175 -22.04 -10.30 -5.20
C ALA A 175 -23.03 -9.94 -6.31
N LYS A 176 -23.64 -8.76 -6.21
CA LYS A 176 -24.46 -8.19 -7.28
C LYS A 176 -23.68 -7.06 -7.92
N ASP A 177 -23.44 -7.16 -9.22
CA ASP A 177 -22.64 -6.17 -9.97
C ASP A 177 -21.28 -5.89 -9.30
N HIS A 178 -20.63 -6.93 -8.78
CA HIS A 178 -19.36 -6.86 -8.01
C HIS A 178 -19.41 -6.03 -6.72
N HIS A 179 -20.61 -5.74 -6.20
CA HIS A 179 -20.81 -5.20 -4.87
C HIS A 179 -21.00 -6.35 -3.87
N LEU A 180 -20.06 -6.46 -2.94
CA LEU A 180 -20.08 -7.50 -1.92
C LEU A 180 -21.14 -7.20 -0.87
N GLU A 181 -21.81 -8.25 -0.38
CA GLU A 181 -22.73 -8.14 0.75
C GLU A 181 -21.96 -8.08 2.07
N GLU A 182 -22.42 -7.23 2.99
CA GLU A 182 -21.79 -7.05 4.30
C GLU A 182 -21.75 -8.35 5.10
N THR A 183 -22.84 -9.13 5.08
CA THR A 183 -22.97 -10.38 5.83
C THR A 183 -21.91 -11.40 5.41
N SER A 184 -21.74 -11.61 4.11
CA SER A 184 -20.75 -12.53 3.54
C SER A 184 -19.32 -12.00 3.73
N SER A 185 -19.13 -10.69 3.60
CA SER A 185 -17.83 -10.04 3.81
C SER A 185 -17.34 -10.17 5.26
N LEU A 186 -18.25 -10.13 6.24
CA LEU A 186 -17.96 -10.30 7.65
C LEU A 186 -17.39 -11.68 8.01
N GLU A 187 -17.71 -12.71 7.21
CA GLU A 187 -17.21 -14.08 7.40
C GLU A 187 -15.77 -14.27 6.90
N ILE A 188 -15.25 -13.33 6.09
CA ILE A 188 -13.89 -13.43 5.55
C ILE A 188 -12.89 -13.06 6.66
N PRO A 189 -11.88 -13.90 6.93
CA PRO A 189 -10.80 -13.53 7.84
C PRO A 189 -10.05 -12.28 7.32
N SER A 190 -9.87 -11.28 8.18
CA SER A 190 -9.14 -10.07 7.84
C SER A 190 -7.63 -10.31 7.97
N ILE A 191 -6.91 -10.36 6.85
CA ILE A 191 -5.48 -10.67 6.81
C ILE A 191 -4.80 -10.03 5.60
N SER A 192 -3.56 -9.55 5.77
CA SER A 192 -2.79 -9.03 4.64
C SER A 192 -2.26 -10.15 3.75
N VAL A 193 -2.00 -9.82 2.49
CA VAL A 193 -1.42 -10.74 1.51
C VAL A 193 -0.03 -11.23 1.93
N ASP A 194 0.72 -10.39 2.63
CA ASP A 194 2.05 -10.73 3.14
C ASP A 194 1.97 -11.96 4.06
N TYR A 195 1.10 -11.94 5.07
CA TYR A 195 0.90 -13.07 5.98
C TYR A 195 0.11 -14.23 5.36
N ALA A 196 -0.85 -13.94 4.48
CA ALA A 196 -1.71 -14.96 3.90
C ALA A 196 -0.96 -15.85 2.89
N VAL A 197 -0.03 -15.26 2.13
CA VAL A 197 0.65 -15.91 1.00
C VAL A 197 2.15 -15.65 0.99
N MET A 198 2.61 -14.39 1.06
CA MET A 198 4.00 -14.04 0.74
C MET A 198 5.02 -14.52 1.79
N GLU A 199 4.66 -14.69 3.05
CA GLU A 199 5.63 -15.25 4.02
C GLU A 199 5.75 -16.78 3.92
N LYS A 200 4.84 -17.43 3.18
CA LYS A 200 4.68 -18.89 3.18
C LYS A 200 5.02 -19.54 1.84
N SER A 201 4.95 -18.79 0.74
CA SER A 201 5.15 -19.31 -0.61
C SER A 201 6.62 -19.44 -0.97
N ASP A 202 6.98 -20.59 -1.56
CA ASP A 202 8.30 -20.84 -2.13
C ASP A 202 8.45 -20.30 -3.57
N ARG A 203 7.40 -19.69 -4.13
CA ARG A 203 7.37 -19.17 -5.51
C ARG A 203 7.72 -17.68 -5.62
N ILE A 204 8.21 -17.10 -4.53
CA ILE A 204 8.34 -15.65 -4.43
C ILE A 204 9.64 -15.19 -5.05
N LYS A 205 9.53 -14.13 -5.86
CA LYS A 205 10.68 -13.40 -6.38
C LYS A 205 10.56 -11.94 -5.99
N VAL A 206 11.71 -11.28 -5.88
CA VAL A 206 11.79 -9.83 -5.70
C VAL A 206 12.41 -9.19 -6.94
N VAL A 207 11.91 -8.02 -7.31
CA VAL A 207 12.60 -7.11 -8.23
C VAL A 207 13.24 -5.99 -7.40
N PRO A 208 14.56 -6.03 -7.18
CA PRO A 208 15.29 -4.91 -6.59
C PRO A 208 15.12 -3.68 -7.47
N SER A 209 14.62 -2.60 -6.88
CA SER A 209 14.12 -1.43 -7.58
C SER A 209 14.77 -0.15 -7.03
N ALA A 210 15.07 0.76 -7.95
CA ALA A 210 15.71 2.05 -7.66
C ALA A 210 14.82 3.25 -8.03
N PHE A 211 13.55 3.03 -8.35
CA PHE A 211 12.61 4.12 -8.62
C PHE A 211 12.24 4.83 -7.32
N GLU A 212 11.95 6.14 -7.41
CA GLU A 212 11.49 6.93 -6.27
C GLU A 212 10.09 6.46 -5.85
N TRP A 213 9.96 6.08 -4.58
CA TRP A 213 8.77 5.50 -3.98
C TRP A 213 8.56 6.03 -2.56
N SER A 214 7.31 6.29 -2.21
CA SER A 214 6.85 6.61 -0.85
C SER A 214 5.47 5.98 -0.65
N ASP A 215 5.25 5.33 0.50
CA ASP A 215 3.96 4.79 0.90
C ASP A 215 3.01 5.84 1.49
N MET A 216 3.50 7.07 1.71
CA MET A 216 2.78 8.16 2.38
C MET A 216 2.20 7.75 3.75
N GLY A 217 2.80 6.76 4.42
CA GLY A 217 2.29 6.16 5.65
C GLY A 217 2.54 6.97 6.93
N SER A 218 3.22 8.11 6.84
CA SER A 218 3.56 8.96 7.99
C SER A 218 3.49 10.45 7.67
N PHE A 219 3.27 11.28 8.68
CA PHE A 219 3.35 12.74 8.53
C PHE A 219 4.75 13.23 8.11
N GLU A 220 5.80 12.43 8.38
CA GLU A 220 7.14 12.65 7.86
C GLU A 220 7.16 12.59 6.32
N ALA A 221 6.55 11.54 5.76
CA ALA A 221 6.45 11.36 4.31
C ALA A 221 5.61 12.46 3.65
N VAL A 222 4.51 12.87 4.29
CA VAL A 222 3.69 14.00 3.82
C VAL A 222 4.49 15.32 3.84
N TYR A 223 5.23 15.59 4.92
CA TYR A 223 6.10 16.76 5.02
C TYR A 223 7.14 16.78 3.90
N ASP A 224 7.84 15.66 3.68
CA ASP A 224 8.90 15.61 2.67
C ASP A 224 8.34 15.79 1.26
N TYR A 225 7.20 15.15 0.96
CA TYR A 225 6.51 15.36 -0.31
C TYR A 225 6.07 16.81 -0.52
N LEU A 226 5.38 17.42 0.46
CA LEU A 226 4.91 18.80 0.34
C LEU A 226 6.07 19.78 0.16
N LYS A 227 7.16 19.58 0.90
CA LYS A 227 8.38 20.37 0.76
C LYS A 227 8.95 20.28 -0.66
N GLU A 228 8.99 19.10 -1.26
CA GLU A 228 9.39 18.92 -2.66
C GLU A 228 8.43 19.59 -3.66
N GLN A 229 7.14 19.64 -3.34
CA GLN A 229 6.15 20.41 -4.12
C GLN A 229 6.23 21.93 -3.92
N GLY A 230 7.20 22.42 -3.14
CA GLY A 230 7.41 23.85 -2.88
C GLY A 230 6.53 24.42 -1.77
N HIS A 231 5.94 23.57 -0.93
CA HIS A 231 5.19 24.01 0.25
C HIS A 231 6.12 24.74 1.24
N ALA A 232 5.59 25.78 1.89
CA ALA A 232 6.39 26.65 2.74
C ALA A 232 6.91 25.91 3.99
N VAL A 233 8.20 26.09 4.26
CA VAL A 233 8.89 25.59 5.45
C VAL A 233 9.72 26.75 6.01
N ASP A 234 9.65 26.98 7.33
CA ASP A 234 10.43 28.03 7.96
C ASP A 234 11.93 27.67 8.09
N GLU A 235 12.74 28.62 8.58
CA GLU A 235 14.19 28.44 8.73
C GLU A 235 14.59 27.33 9.72
N PHE A 236 13.66 26.89 10.57
CA PHE A 236 13.85 25.84 11.58
C PHE A 236 13.24 24.50 11.18
N GLY A 237 12.75 24.39 9.93
CA GLY A 237 12.17 23.16 9.40
C GLY A 237 10.71 22.94 9.79
N ASN A 238 10.00 23.94 10.31
CA ASN A 238 8.60 23.78 10.69
C ASN A 238 7.66 24.01 9.50
N MET A 239 6.53 23.30 9.49
CA MET A 239 5.54 23.32 8.41
C MET A 239 4.12 23.41 8.97
N VAL A 240 3.28 24.20 8.29
CA VAL A 240 1.83 24.27 8.54
C VAL A 240 1.10 23.63 7.37
N ILE A 241 0.15 22.74 7.65
CA ILE A 241 -0.65 22.05 6.66
C ILE A 241 -2.12 22.38 6.94
N GLY A 242 -2.84 22.87 5.92
CA GLY A 242 -4.29 23.05 5.97
C GLY A 242 -4.82 24.30 6.68
N SER A 243 -3.96 25.20 7.18
CA SER A 243 -4.40 26.44 7.83
C SER A 243 -4.12 27.68 6.99
N ASP A 244 -5.13 28.54 6.83
CA ASP A 244 -5.00 29.89 6.27
C ASP A 244 -4.65 30.94 7.35
N SER A 245 -4.66 30.55 8.62
CA SER A 245 -4.34 31.45 9.73
C SER A 245 -2.84 31.66 9.85
N PHE A 246 -2.42 32.90 10.14
CA PHE A 246 -1.03 33.18 10.44
C PHE A 246 -0.55 32.30 11.61
N THR A 247 0.51 31.54 11.36
CA THR A 247 1.10 30.61 12.31
C THR A 247 2.60 30.85 12.41
N ALA A 248 3.11 30.88 13.63
CA ALA A 248 4.54 31.03 13.91
C ALA A 248 4.99 30.00 14.95
N PHE A 249 6.15 29.40 14.71
CA PHE A 249 6.76 28.42 15.61
C PHE A 249 7.85 29.12 16.42
N ILE A 250 7.67 29.24 17.74
CA ILE A 250 8.65 29.85 18.65
C ILE A 250 9.25 28.77 19.54
N GLY A 251 10.56 28.54 19.42
CA GLY A 251 11.27 27.53 20.20
C GLY A 251 11.10 26.08 19.70
N LEU A 252 10.41 25.89 18.57
CA LEU A 252 10.17 24.59 17.95
C LEU A 252 11.04 24.44 16.69
N LYS A 253 11.43 23.19 16.40
CA LYS A 253 12.21 22.80 15.22
C LYS A 253 11.62 21.53 14.63
N ASN A 254 11.76 21.37 13.32
CA ASN A 254 11.25 20.21 12.56
C ASN A 254 9.80 19.85 12.96
N SER A 255 8.95 20.84 13.24
CA SER A 255 7.60 20.60 13.75
C SER A 255 6.55 20.76 12.66
N ILE A 256 5.51 19.96 12.74
CA ILE A 256 4.39 19.97 11.80
C ILE A 256 3.15 20.39 12.59
N LEU A 257 2.46 21.42 12.12
CA LEU A 257 1.09 21.73 12.51
C LEU A 257 0.18 21.28 11.36
N VAL A 258 -0.77 20.39 11.64
CA VAL A 258 -1.86 20.07 10.72
C VAL A 258 -3.15 20.60 11.31
N PHE A 259 -3.85 21.41 10.52
CA PHE A 259 -5.14 21.99 10.84
C PHE A 259 -6.21 21.35 9.95
N THR A 260 -7.27 20.86 10.56
CA THR A 260 -8.55 20.53 9.93
C THR A 260 -9.67 21.29 10.63
N GLU A 261 -10.89 21.25 10.10
CA GLU A 261 -12.04 21.98 10.69
C GLU A 261 -12.37 21.53 12.13
N ASP A 262 -12.05 20.28 12.45
CA ASP A 262 -12.44 19.57 13.66
C ASP A 262 -11.25 19.23 14.59
N ALA A 263 -10.01 19.28 14.09
CA ALA A 263 -8.83 18.87 14.84
C ALA A 263 -7.57 19.68 14.51
N ASN A 264 -6.65 19.69 15.49
CA ASN A 264 -5.31 20.20 15.32
C ASN A 264 -4.32 19.12 15.77
N LEU A 265 -3.33 18.83 14.92
CA LEU A 265 -2.23 17.95 15.27
C LEU A 265 -0.93 18.74 15.25
N VAL A 266 -0.21 18.73 16.37
CA VAL A 266 1.13 19.30 16.49
C VAL A 266 2.08 18.18 16.85
N LEU A 267 3.11 17.99 16.04
CA LEU A 267 4.13 16.97 16.27
C LEU A 267 5.50 17.46 15.83
N GLN A 268 6.54 16.84 16.39
CA GLN A 268 7.85 16.87 15.75
C GLN A 268 7.88 15.82 14.63
N LYS A 269 8.58 16.13 13.54
CA LYS A 269 8.69 15.29 12.34
C LYS A 269 9.14 13.86 12.71
N GLU A 270 10.07 13.74 13.65
CA GLU A 270 10.63 12.47 14.10
C GLU A 270 9.63 11.60 14.90
N ALA A 271 8.55 12.20 15.43
CA ALA A 271 7.49 11.51 16.16
C ALA A 271 6.31 11.08 15.28
N SER A 272 6.45 11.15 13.95
CA SER A 272 5.35 10.90 13.00
C SER A 272 4.72 9.51 13.12
N GLN A 273 5.48 8.49 13.51
CA GLN A 273 4.97 7.13 13.69
C GLN A 273 4.02 7.00 14.89
N ASP A 274 4.15 7.88 15.90
CA ASP A 274 3.33 7.83 17.12
C ASP A 274 1.89 8.31 16.90
N VAL A 275 1.59 8.96 15.76
CA VAL A 275 0.23 9.44 15.44
C VAL A 275 -0.77 8.28 15.38
N LYS A 276 -0.33 7.08 14.98
CA LYS A 276 -1.16 5.88 14.99
C LYS A 276 -1.68 5.53 16.40
N ASN A 277 -0.90 5.79 17.43
CA ASN A 277 -1.31 5.56 18.82
C ASN A 277 -2.43 6.51 19.23
N ILE A 278 -2.43 7.74 18.71
CA ILE A 278 -3.50 8.72 18.94
C ILE A 278 -4.80 8.23 18.28
N TYR A 279 -4.73 7.79 17.02
CA TYR A 279 -5.90 7.24 16.32
C TYR A 279 -6.51 6.05 17.08
N GLN A 280 -5.68 5.08 17.49
CA GLN A 280 -6.14 3.93 18.27
C GLN A 280 -6.80 4.32 19.60
N LYS A 281 -6.26 5.35 20.27
CA LYS A 281 -6.86 5.87 21.49
C LYS A 281 -8.25 6.49 21.22
N LEU A 282 -8.36 7.31 20.18
CA LEU A 282 -9.63 7.93 19.79
C LEU A 282 -10.68 6.86 19.43
N GLU A 283 -10.26 5.73 18.84
CA GLU A 283 -11.13 4.61 18.47
C GLU A 283 -11.69 3.91 19.70
N GLN A 284 -10.82 3.64 20.67
CA GLN A 284 -11.21 3.07 21.97
C GLN A 284 -12.17 3.99 22.74
N GLU A 285 -11.96 5.31 22.64
CA GLU A 285 -12.82 6.32 23.26
C GLU A 285 -14.12 6.56 22.48
N LYS A 286 -14.29 5.94 21.30
CA LYS A 286 -15.41 6.19 20.36
C LYS A 286 -15.60 7.68 20.08
N SER A 287 -14.48 8.38 19.90
CA SER A 287 -14.47 9.81 19.63
C SER A 287 -15.25 10.13 18.36
N LEU A 288 -15.90 11.30 18.34
CA LEU A 288 -16.55 11.82 17.14
C LEU A 288 -15.55 12.17 16.02
N LEU A 289 -14.26 12.28 16.35
CA LEU A 289 -13.17 12.60 15.41
C LEU A 289 -12.77 11.45 14.47
N ILE A 290 -13.39 10.27 14.58
CA ILE A 290 -13.11 9.11 13.70
C ILE A 290 -14.19 8.91 12.63
N ASN A 291 -15.30 9.66 12.72
CA ASN A 291 -16.45 9.51 11.83
C ASN A 291 -16.49 10.54 10.72
#